data_AF-A0A967Z4J1-F1
#
_entry.id   AF-A0A967Z4J1-F1
#
_cell.length_a   1.000
_cell.length_b   1.000
_cell.length_c   1.000
_cell.angle_alpha   90.00
_cell.angle_beta   90.00
_cell.angle_gamma   90.00
#
_symmetry.space_group_name_H-M   'P 1'
#
loop_
_entity.id
_entity.type
_entity.pdbx_description
1 polymer ?
#
loop_
_entity_poly.entity_id
_entity_poly.type
_entity_poly.pdbx_seq_one_letter_code
_entity_poly.pdbx_strand_id
1 'polypeptide(L)' 'IIGDGMADYPVETLNGKTPLQVANKPNIDELAFEGRSGILRTIPEDMAPGSAIANLSILGYDPKKWY' A
#
# COMPACT_ATOMS: atom_id res chain seq x y z
N ILE A 1 7.09 0.62 8.47
CA ILE A 1 6.42 -0.69 8.40
C ILE A 1 5.80 -0.81 7.01
N ILE A 2 5.93 -1.96 6.34
CA ILE A 2 5.30 -2.20 5.03
C ILE A 2 4.28 -3.31 5.22
N GLY A 3 3.01 -3.03 4.94
CA GLY A 3 1.98 -4.07 4.82
C GLY A 3 2.03 -4.66 3.42
N ASP A 4 2.71 -5.81 3.26
CA ASP A 4 2.79 -6.49 1.97
C ASP A 4 1.39 -6.94 1.52
N GLY A 5 1.04 -6.64 0.27
CA GLY A 5 -0.30 -6.92 -0.27
C GLY A 5 -1.46 -6.25 0.48
N MET A 6 -1.22 -5.20 1.27
CA MET A 6 -2.26 -4.62 2.14
C MET A 6 -3.35 -3.84 1.38
N ALA A 7 -3.04 -3.32 0.19
CA ALA A 7 -4.01 -2.67 -0.67
C ALA A 7 -4.90 -3.72 -1.35
N ASP A 8 -6.19 -3.46 -1.42
CA ASP A 8 -7.17 -4.37 -2.02
C ASP A 8 -8.35 -3.59 -2.59
N TYR A 9 -9.17 -4.28 -3.37
CA TYR A 9 -10.42 -3.77 -3.91
C TYR A 9 -11.57 -3.93 -2.91
N PRO A 10 -12.65 -3.12 -3.07
CA PRO A 10 -13.92 -3.38 -2.41
C PRO A 10 -14.44 -4.80 -2.68
N VAL A 11 -14.90 -5.49 -1.63
CA VAL A 11 -15.45 -6.84 -1.73
C VAL A 11 -16.93 -6.83 -1.39
N GLU A 12 -17.76 -7.47 -2.21
CA GLU A 12 -19.22 -7.49 -2.05
C GLU A 12 -19.65 -8.09 -0.70
N THR A 13 -19.05 -9.22 -0.30
CA THR A 13 -19.33 -9.89 0.99
C THR A 13 -18.92 -9.07 2.22
N LEU A 14 -18.14 -8.00 2.03
CA LEU A 14 -17.76 -7.02 3.05
C LEU A 14 -18.59 -5.74 2.96
N ASN A 15 -19.77 -5.79 2.32
CA ASN A 15 -20.63 -4.64 2.04
C ASN A 15 -19.91 -3.55 1.23
N GLY A 16 -19.12 -3.95 0.23
CA GLY A 16 -18.40 -3.02 -0.63
C GLY A 16 -17.20 -2.33 0.04
N LYS A 17 -16.65 -2.92 1.10
CA LYS A 17 -15.44 -2.44 1.79
C LYS A 17 -14.24 -3.31 1.45
N THR A 18 -13.03 -2.77 1.61
CA THR A 18 -11.79 -3.55 1.54
C THR A 18 -11.56 -4.34 2.84
N PRO A 19 -10.74 -5.41 2.83
CA PRO A 19 -10.35 -6.12 4.06
C PRO A 19 -9.73 -5.19 5.11
N LEU A 20 -8.88 -4.24 4.69
CA LEU A 20 -8.28 -3.27 5.59
C LEU A 20 -9.33 -2.36 6.25
N GLN A 21 -10.40 -1.99 5.55
CA GLN A 21 -11.47 -1.16 6.11
C GLN A 21 -12.32 -1.88 7.17
N VAL A 22 -12.51 -3.20 7.06
CA VAL A 22 -13.31 -3.98 8.03
C VAL A 22 -12.49 -4.56 9.18
N ALA A 23 -11.16 -4.61 9.04
CA ALA A 23 -10.28 -5.10 10.09
C ALA A 23 -10.33 -4.21 11.34
N ASN A 24 -10.35 -4.83 12.52
CA ASN A 24 -10.19 -4.12 13.79
C ASN A 24 -8.70 -3.79 14.03
N LYS A 25 -8.33 -2.53 13.85
CA LYS A 25 -6.94 -2.04 13.86
C LYS A 25 -6.80 -0.69 14.58
N PRO A 26 -7.10 -0.63 15.89
CA PRO A 26 -7.16 0.63 16.65
C PRO A 26 -5.86 1.44 16.57
N ASN A 27 -4.70 0.78 16.61
CA ASN A 27 -3.40 1.48 16.54
C ASN A 27 -3.13 2.12 15.17
N ILE A 28 -3.53 1.46 14.08
CA ILE A 28 -3.36 2.04 12.72
C ILE A 28 -4.35 3.18 12.54
N ASP A 29 -5.57 3.04 13.06
CA ASP A 29 -6.60 4.07 13.00
C ASP A 29 -6.22 5.32 13.81
N GLU A 30 -5.66 5.15 15.00
CA GLU A 30 -5.12 6.23 15.83
C GLU A 30 -3.95 6.94 15.14
N LEU A 31 -2.98 6.19 14.60
CA LEU A 31 -1.86 6.75 13.84
C LEU A 31 -2.31 7.53 12.59
N ALA A 32 -3.36 7.06 11.91
CA ALA A 32 -3.92 7.75 10.76
C ALA A 32 -4.66 9.04 11.17
N PHE A 33 -5.37 9.02 12.31
CA PHE A 33 -6.10 10.17 12.83
C PHE A 33 -5.18 11.28 13.36
N GLU A 34 -4.15 10.92 14.12
CA GLU A 34 -3.20 11.88 14.71
C GLU A 34 -2.09 12.30 13.74
N GLY A 35 -1.86 11.49 12.71
CA GLY A 35 -0.76 11.66 11.77
C GLY A 35 -1.13 12.38 10.47
N ARG A 36 -0.38 12.04 9.41
CA ARG A 36 -0.66 12.49 8.05
C ARG A 36 -0.77 11.27 7.15
N SER A 37 -1.81 11.24 6.34
CA SER A 37 -2.07 10.16 5.38
C SER A 37 -1.94 10.67 3.94
N GLY A 38 -1.68 9.76 3.02
CA GLY A 38 -1.58 10.04 1.59
C GLY A 38 -1.61 8.76 0.77
N ILE A 39 -1.54 8.91 -0.55
CA ILE A 39 -1.48 7.80 -1.51
C ILE A 39 -0.05 7.72 -2.02
N LEU A 40 0.49 6.50 -2.07
CA LEU A 40 1.82 6.22 -2.59
C LEU A 40 1.72 5.29 -3.80
N ARG A 41 2.37 5.67 -4.90
CA ARG A 41 2.59 4.79 -6.05
C ARG A 41 4.02 4.27 -6.01
N THR A 42 4.17 2.97 -5.86
CA THR A 42 5.49 2.29 -5.75
C THR A 42 5.93 1.61 -7.04
N ILE A 43 5.05 1.47 -8.03
CA ILE A 43 5.34 0.87 -9.33
C ILE A 43 5.22 1.97 -10.40
N PRO A 44 6.29 2.25 -11.17
CA PRO A 44 6.21 3.13 -12.33
C PRO A 44 5.20 2.61 -13.36
N GLU A 45 4.57 3.50 -14.12
CA GLU A 45 3.50 3.15 -15.09
C GLU A 45 3.94 2.19 -16.18
N ASP A 46 5.23 2.22 -16.53
CA ASP A 46 5.84 1.43 -17.60
C ASP A 46 6.55 0.16 -17.08
N MET A 47 6.31 -0.23 -15.82
CA MET A 47 6.90 -1.44 -15.24
C MET A 47 5.82 -2.40 -14.74
N ALA A 48 6.08 -3.71 -14.87
CA ALA A 48 5.21 -4.72 -14.29
C ALA A 48 5.24 -4.64 -12.75
N PRO A 49 4.10 -4.85 -12.06
CA PRO A 49 4.07 -4.87 -10.60
C PRO A 49 4.87 -6.05 -10.05
N GLY A 50 5.69 -5.80 -9.02
CA GLY A 50 6.46 -6.83 -8.33
C GLY A 50 7.15 -6.31 -7.07
N SER A 51 7.37 -7.19 -6.09
CA SER A 51 7.91 -6.81 -4.77
C SER A 51 9.32 -6.19 -4.86
N ALA A 52 10.15 -6.61 -5.82
CA ALA A 52 11.48 -6.03 -6.02
C ALA A 52 11.40 -4.56 -6.45
N ILE A 53 10.60 -4.24 -7.46
CA ILE A 53 10.39 -2.89 -7.98
C ILE A 53 9.74 -2.00 -6.91
N ALA A 54 8.75 -2.52 -6.18
CA ALA A 54 8.08 -1.80 -5.09
C ALA A 54 9.07 -1.41 -3.98
N ASN A 55 9.89 -2.37 -3.52
CA ASN A 55 10.82 -2.13 -2.43
C ASN A 55 11.97 -1.19 -2.84
N LEU A 56 12.48 -1.27 -4.07
CA LEU A 56 13.44 -0.28 -4.57
C LEU A 56 12.89 1.14 -4.50
N SER A 57 11.66 1.33 -4.98
CA SER A 57 10.99 2.64 -4.95
C SER A 57 10.75 3.14 -3.52
N ILE A 58 10.34 2.26 -2.60
CA ILE A 58 10.13 2.60 -1.18
C ILE A 58 11.45 3.02 -0.51
N LEU A 59 12.56 2.38 -0.86
CA LEU A 59 13.89 2.70 -0.33
C LEU A 59 14.52 3.94 -0.97
N GLY A 60 13.87 4.55 -1.98
CA GLY A 60 14.32 5.76 -2.65
C GLY A 60 15.25 5.53 -3.85
N TYR A 61 15.36 4.30 -4.34
CA TYR A 61 16.08 3.99 -5.58
C TYR A 61 15.19 4.17 -6.80
N ASP A 62 15.80 4.53 -7.93
CA ASP A 62 15.14 4.47 -9.22
C ASP A 62 15.09 3.01 -9.72
N PRO A 63 13.93 2.34 -9.72
CA PRO A 63 13.84 0.95 -10.18
C PRO A 63 14.21 0.79 -11.66
N LYS A 64 14.13 1.82 -12.50
CA LYS A 64 14.51 1.72 -13.92
C LYS A 64 16.02 1.62 -14.13
N LYS A 65 16.80 2.11 -13.16
CA LYS A 65 18.26 2.08 -13.21
C LYS A 65 18.85 0.82 -12.57
N TRP A 66 18.14 0.24 -11.60
CA TRP A 66 18.70 -0.77 -10.69
C TRP A 66 17.95 -2.10 -10.70
N TYR A 67 16.97 -2.29 -11.59
CA TYR A 67 16.26 -3.55 -11.82
C TYR A 67 16.48 -4.08 -13.23
#